data_AF-A0AA88KEV8-F1
#
_entry.id   AF-A0AA88KEV8-F1
#
_cell.length_a   1.000
_cell.length_b   1.000
_cell.length_c   1.000
_cell.angle_alpha   90.00
_cell.angle_beta   90.00
_cell.angle_gamma   90.00
#
_symmetry.space_group_name_H-M   'P 1'
#
loop_
_entity.id
_entity.type
_entity.pdbx_description
1 polymer ?
#
loop_
_entity_poly.entity_id
_entity_poly.type
_entity_poly.pdbx_seq_one_letter_code
_entity_poly.pdbx_strand_id
1 'polypeptide(L)'
;MDYKKWNAQGVASVLTSDESLGGAGLTVEKVKPLYEAGFDGSSLHNIVGDIKMDGVKYAIDQLQSTYNKSSVSQLSNTYETVVNWIQGGAGLTSKQMTDLYDVNPGIDGAFLYSMAQAKGESVIDSLGNNDVSQEVVKWINLIHNRKLVVQLRRLDDISLLFSKYAPREAPNPLVKPIVNIPFKTNDQFVADVSYCFEQLLVARDKQSISIPFLACGPGTGKSRTLQEIFPLTKPGQQFKDNSIILLTSFGNGSAIDPETEFSYEKALCLRILYSYLKVNEFRAFREENKNINCTLSTVLQAIAHHFKTTNNKMNEKVYIYLGIDEFTELQRLEYDKVDNLSKGVQKRTSLYAVITLLGSFIQNYNTGSNLSLLPMLGGLDYNAFAVASGHSQYGTSYFTPYLFTSEDIYSITKEHLPSPIISSTSLWKYLACVNGHARTLEWFLAELKKIDLSHPKSPHTINDEIMKCYNRAKEQFAQRNKHVTFNKEVAKKILAYVITEQTFPSFTNEIIPGGPTFKALEDGGYIRLSKHSEKDQWTCTSSLPMLEKCYEGLESKSIFNDLFKYLLETPKTVDRDFEVFNSLYDLVLSQCYSFLGRKEMTVFERFKGVKIVNGN
;
A
#
# COMPACT_ATOMS: atom_id res chain seq x y z
N MET A 1 50.04 -9.77 9.19
CA MET A 1 50.24 -9.29 7.81
C MET A 1 49.32 -8.10 7.59
N ASP A 2 49.81 -7.03 6.95
CA ASP A 2 49.03 -5.83 6.64
C ASP A 2 48.28 -6.02 5.32
N TYR A 3 47.10 -6.65 5.39
CA TYR A 3 46.30 -7.04 4.22
C TYR A 3 45.82 -5.84 3.39
N LYS A 4 45.91 -4.62 3.93
CA LYS A 4 45.59 -3.38 3.21
C LYS A 4 46.58 -3.04 2.08
N LYS A 5 47.74 -3.71 2.04
CA LYS A 5 48.77 -3.51 1.00
C LYS A 5 48.77 -4.59 -0.07
N TRP A 6 47.85 -5.54 -0.01
CA TRP A 6 47.83 -6.67 -0.93
C TRP A 6 47.10 -6.29 -2.20
N ASN A 7 47.82 -6.33 -3.33
CA ASN A 7 47.25 -6.18 -4.65
C ASN A 7 46.86 -7.55 -5.23
N ALA A 8 46.12 -7.54 -6.35
CA ALA A 8 45.64 -8.75 -7.01
C ALA A 8 46.77 -9.74 -7.35
N GLN A 9 47.98 -9.25 -7.65
CA GLN A 9 49.15 -10.09 -7.91
C GLN A 9 49.67 -10.78 -6.64
N GLY A 10 49.69 -10.08 -5.50
CA GLY A 10 50.07 -10.66 -4.20
C GLY A 10 49.09 -11.74 -3.75
N VAL A 11 47.79 -11.52 -3.93
CA VAL A 11 46.74 -12.51 -3.62
C VAL A 11 46.87 -13.72 -4.54
N ALA A 12 47.04 -13.51 -5.84
CA ALA A 12 47.20 -14.60 -6.81
C ALA A 12 48.44 -15.45 -6.49
N SER A 13 49.58 -14.82 -6.19
CA SER A 13 50.81 -15.53 -5.84
C SER A 13 50.64 -16.43 -4.63
N VAL A 14 49.84 -16.04 -3.63
CA VAL A 14 49.57 -16.87 -2.45
C VAL A 14 48.60 -18.00 -2.78
N LEU A 15 47.56 -17.74 -3.57
CA LEU A 15 46.60 -18.76 -3.97
C LEU A 15 47.21 -19.82 -4.89
N THR A 16 48.19 -19.45 -5.73
CA THR A 16 48.90 -20.40 -6.60
C THR A 16 50.10 -21.07 -5.94
N SER A 17 50.46 -20.66 -4.71
CA SER A 17 51.52 -21.33 -3.95
C SER A 17 51.08 -22.72 -3.50
N ASP A 18 52.06 -23.60 -3.35
CA ASP A 18 51.84 -24.98 -2.91
C ASP A 18 51.14 -25.04 -1.54
N GLU A 19 50.26 -26.02 -1.34
CA GLU A 19 49.50 -26.16 -0.09
C GLU A 19 50.44 -26.35 1.12
N SER A 20 51.57 -27.03 0.89
CA SER A 20 52.63 -27.24 1.89
C SER A 20 53.31 -25.94 2.35
N LEU A 21 53.17 -24.85 1.59
CA LEU A 21 53.71 -23.52 1.91
C LEU A 21 52.60 -22.55 2.38
N GLY A 22 51.40 -23.06 2.65
CA GLY A 22 50.25 -22.27 3.09
C GLY A 22 49.50 -21.56 1.96
N GLY A 23 49.76 -21.94 0.70
CA GLY A 23 48.95 -21.54 -0.44
C GLY A 23 47.75 -22.45 -0.68
N ALA A 24 47.01 -22.23 -1.77
CA ALA A 24 45.82 -23.01 -2.12
C ALA A 24 46.06 -23.99 -3.30
N GLY A 25 47.29 -24.10 -3.80
CA GLY A 25 47.66 -25.02 -4.90
C GLY A 25 46.91 -24.78 -6.20
N LEU A 26 46.27 -23.61 -6.38
CA LEU A 26 45.41 -23.35 -7.52
C LEU A 26 46.26 -23.07 -8.77
N THR A 27 45.80 -23.55 -9.94
CA THR A 27 46.44 -23.19 -11.20
C THR A 27 46.12 -21.75 -11.56
N VAL A 28 47.02 -21.10 -12.31
CA VAL A 28 46.88 -19.70 -12.72
C VAL A 28 45.55 -19.48 -13.48
N GLU A 29 45.11 -20.45 -14.27
CA GLU A 29 43.86 -20.40 -15.03
C GLU A 29 42.63 -20.36 -14.13
N LYS A 30 42.66 -21.05 -12.98
CA LYS A 30 41.55 -21.03 -12.01
C LYS A 30 41.48 -19.75 -11.20
N VAL A 31 42.60 -19.04 -11.05
CA VAL A 31 42.67 -17.75 -10.33
C VAL A 31 42.34 -16.57 -11.26
N LYS A 32 42.47 -16.76 -12.58
CA LYS A 32 42.23 -15.74 -13.61
C LYS A 32 40.86 -15.02 -13.52
N PRO A 33 39.71 -15.69 -13.27
CA PRO A 33 38.42 -15.01 -13.16
C PRO A 33 38.34 -14.04 -11.97
N LEU A 34 39.08 -14.30 -10.88
CA LEU A 34 39.11 -13.44 -9.70
C LEU A 34 39.91 -12.15 -9.96
N TYR A 35 40.95 -12.26 -10.79
CA TYR A 35 41.73 -11.12 -11.25
C TYR A 35 40.91 -10.22 -12.19
N GLU A 36 40.21 -10.82 -13.15
CA GLU A 36 39.40 -10.10 -14.14
C GLU A 36 38.16 -9.41 -13.53
N ALA A 37 37.64 -9.94 -12.42
CA ALA A 37 36.51 -9.35 -11.70
C ALA A 37 36.87 -8.15 -10.80
N GLY A 38 38.15 -7.76 -10.73
CA GLY A 38 38.57 -6.54 -10.00
C GLY A 38 38.43 -6.62 -8.48
N PHE A 39 38.53 -7.82 -7.90
CA PHE A 39 38.41 -8.02 -6.45
C PHE A 39 39.53 -7.32 -5.68
N ASP A 40 39.16 -6.58 -4.63
CA ASP A 40 40.10 -6.02 -3.67
C ASP A 40 40.31 -6.97 -2.46
N GLY A 41 41.41 -6.80 -1.74
CA GLY A 41 41.74 -7.64 -0.58
C GLY A 41 40.68 -7.60 0.53
N SER A 42 39.84 -6.56 0.56
CA SER A 42 38.75 -6.36 1.53
C SER A 42 37.60 -7.35 1.29
N SER A 43 37.25 -7.60 0.03
CA SER A 43 36.14 -8.47 -0.36
C SER A 43 36.41 -9.93 -0.04
N LEU A 44 37.66 -10.39 -0.20
CA LEU A 44 38.11 -11.73 0.18
C LEU A 44 38.18 -11.92 1.70
N HIS A 45 38.56 -10.87 2.44
CA HIS A 45 38.54 -10.89 3.91
C HIS A 45 37.13 -11.13 4.47
N ASN A 46 36.11 -10.53 3.84
CA ASN A 46 34.72 -10.70 4.26
C ASN A 46 34.20 -12.11 3.99
N ILE A 47 34.52 -12.69 2.83
CA ILE A 47 34.14 -14.08 2.49
C ILE A 47 34.82 -15.09 3.44
N VAL A 48 36.10 -14.88 3.76
CA VAL A 48 36.81 -15.69 4.77
C VAL A 48 36.26 -15.45 6.19
N GLY A 49 35.77 -14.24 6.47
CA GLY A 49 35.06 -13.90 7.71
C GLY A 49 33.77 -14.69 7.87
N ASP A 50 32.99 -14.81 6.80
CA ASP A 50 31.73 -15.54 6.79
C ASP A 50 31.93 -17.06 6.87
N ILE A 51 33.00 -17.59 6.27
CA ILE A 51 33.37 -19.02 6.36
C ILE A 51 33.89 -19.39 7.78
N LYS A 52 34.41 -18.43 8.55
CA LYS A 52 34.98 -18.67 9.90
C LYS A 52 33.97 -18.95 11.01
N MET A 53 32.65 -18.91 10.75
CA MET A 53 31.65 -19.28 11.76
C MET A 53 31.77 -20.75 12.23
N ASP A 54 32.34 -21.65 11.43
CA ASP A 54 32.63 -23.03 11.85
C ASP A 54 33.84 -23.14 12.83
N GLY A 55 34.72 -22.14 12.86
CA GLY A 55 35.87 -22.10 13.77
C GLY A 55 35.49 -21.77 15.22
N VAL A 56 34.36 -21.08 15.43
CA VAL A 56 33.85 -20.75 16.77
C VAL A 56 33.38 -22.03 17.48
N LYS A 57 32.73 -22.94 16.75
CA LYS A 57 32.28 -24.23 17.29
C LYS A 57 33.48 -25.14 17.63
N TYR A 58 34.48 -25.21 16.75
CA TYR A 58 35.71 -25.97 16.99
C TYR A 58 36.53 -25.45 18.18
N ALA A 59 36.59 -24.12 18.38
CA ALA A 59 37.28 -23.51 19.52
C ALA A 59 36.57 -23.79 20.85
N ILE A 60 35.23 -23.79 20.87
CA ILE A 60 34.44 -24.14 22.06
C ILE A 60 34.63 -25.62 22.43
N ASP A 61 34.64 -26.52 21.45
CA ASP A 61 34.83 -27.96 21.66
C ASP A 61 36.26 -28.32 22.12
N GLN A 62 37.29 -27.62 21.60
CA GLN A 62 38.69 -27.75 22.04
C GLN A 62 38.92 -27.20 23.45
N LEU A 63 38.26 -26.09 23.82
CA LEU A 63 38.37 -25.51 25.15
C LEU A 63 37.68 -26.36 26.22
N GLN A 64 36.51 -26.95 25.92
CA GLN A 64 35.81 -27.85 26.83
C GLN A 64 36.54 -29.18 27.05
N SER A 65 37.20 -29.72 26.02
CA SER A 65 37.99 -30.95 26.14
C SER A 65 39.34 -30.77 26.85
N THR A 66 39.95 -29.58 26.73
CA THR A 66 41.27 -29.29 27.32
C THR A 66 41.21 -28.98 28.82
N TYR A 67 40.14 -28.32 29.31
CA TYR A 67 40.10 -27.79 30.68
C TYR A 67 39.22 -28.56 31.67
N ASN A 68 38.56 -29.64 31.24
CA ASN A 68 37.84 -30.55 32.13
C ASN A 68 38.76 -31.39 33.05
N LYS A 69 40.09 -31.22 32.98
CA LYS A 69 41.07 -31.99 33.78
C LYS A 69 41.88 -31.19 34.80
N SER A 70 41.71 -29.88 34.91
CA SER A 70 42.48 -29.07 35.87
C SER A 70 41.58 -28.39 36.87
N SER A 71 41.59 -28.91 38.10
CA SER A 71 40.97 -28.36 39.31
C SER A 71 41.58 -27.01 39.69
N VAL A 72 41.18 -25.95 38.99
CA VAL A 72 41.54 -24.57 39.30
C VAL A 72 40.27 -23.72 39.33
N SER A 73 39.76 -23.47 40.53
CA SER A 73 38.53 -22.73 40.82
C SER A 73 38.58 -21.24 40.47
N GLN A 74 39.73 -20.71 40.04
CA GLN A 74 39.91 -19.29 39.70
C GLN A 74 39.68 -18.95 38.22
N LEU A 75 39.52 -19.95 37.35
CA LEU A 75 39.24 -19.73 35.92
C LEU A 75 37.78 -19.35 35.65
N SER A 76 36.82 -19.74 36.49
CA SER A 76 35.41 -19.37 36.29
C SER A 76 35.21 -17.86 36.35
N ASN A 77 35.85 -17.17 37.31
CA ASN A 77 35.72 -15.71 37.45
C ASN A 77 36.32 -14.95 36.25
N THR A 78 37.43 -15.39 35.69
CA THR A 78 38.04 -14.72 34.53
C THR A 78 37.26 -14.99 33.25
N TYR A 79 36.71 -16.19 33.07
CA TYR A 79 35.87 -16.51 31.91
C TYR A 79 34.50 -15.84 31.97
N GLU A 80 33.88 -15.78 33.16
CA GLU A 80 32.65 -15.04 33.38
C GLU A 80 32.88 -13.54 33.18
N THR A 81 34.05 -13.01 33.57
CA THR A 81 34.44 -11.62 33.30
C THR A 81 34.61 -11.34 31.81
N VAL A 82 35.25 -12.22 31.04
CA VAL A 82 35.45 -12.01 29.59
C VAL A 82 34.15 -12.22 28.80
N VAL A 83 33.29 -13.15 29.21
CA VAL A 83 31.94 -13.31 28.65
C VAL A 83 31.06 -12.10 28.98
N ASN A 84 31.12 -11.58 30.21
CA ASN A 84 30.44 -10.34 30.61
C ASN A 84 31.02 -9.10 29.90
N TRP A 85 32.30 -9.12 29.55
CA TRP A 85 32.98 -8.04 28.80
C TRP A 85 32.57 -8.03 27.32
N ILE A 86 32.34 -9.21 26.74
CA ILE A 86 31.82 -9.38 25.37
C ILE A 86 30.30 -9.12 25.34
N GLN A 87 29.57 -9.45 26.40
CA GLN A 87 28.13 -9.17 26.53
C GLN A 87 27.83 -7.71 26.93
N GLY A 88 28.79 -6.98 27.51
CA GLY A 88 28.66 -5.63 28.05
C GLY A 88 29.40 -4.55 27.26
N GLY A 89 29.17 -4.45 25.95
CA GLY A 89 29.70 -3.33 25.16
C GLY A 89 29.28 -1.96 25.74
N ALA A 90 30.28 -1.14 26.08
CA ALA A 90 30.23 0.28 26.48
C ALA A 90 29.46 0.63 27.78
N GLY A 91 30.21 0.88 28.85
CA GLY A 91 29.72 1.60 30.03
C GLY A 91 30.85 1.97 30.99
N LEU A 92 31.21 3.25 31.04
CA LEU A 92 31.98 3.81 32.16
C LEU A 92 31.23 3.52 33.47
N THR A 93 31.94 2.99 34.46
CA THR A 93 31.31 2.58 35.72
C THR A 93 30.87 3.78 36.55
N SER A 94 29.70 3.67 37.18
CA SER A 94 29.06 4.68 38.04
C SER A 94 30.01 5.29 39.10
N LYS A 95 31.04 4.55 39.52
CA LYS A 95 31.99 4.98 40.55
C LYS A 95 33.01 6.01 40.04
N GLN A 96 33.36 5.96 38.75
CA GLN A 96 34.30 6.90 38.13
C GLN A 96 33.63 8.23 37.73
N MET A 97 32.29 8.24 37.59
CA MET A 97 31.53 9.48 37.39
C MET A 97 31.31 10.26 38.69
N THR A 98 31.22 9.58 39.84
CA THR A 98 31.03 10.24 41.14
C THR A 98 32.28 11.00 41.59
N ASP A 99 33.48 10.42 41.40
CA ASP A 99 34.75 11.04 41.81
C ASP A 99 35.12 12.31 41.00
N LEU A 100 34.55 12.48 39.80
CA LEU A 100 34.72 13.67 38.94
C LEU A 100 33.63 14.74 39.15
N TYR A 101 32.44 14.34 39.61
CA TYR A 101 31.33 15.25 39.91
C TYR A 101 31.57 16.09 41.17
N ASP A 102 32.31 15.54 42.14
CA ASP A 102 32.53 16.17 43.45
C ASP A 102 33.55 17.34 43.42
N VAL A 103 34.27 17.54 42.31
CA VAL A 103 35.33 18.58 42.21
C VAL A 103 34.82 19.89 41.59
N ASN A 104 33.78 19.89 40.74
CA ASN A 104 33.17 21.13 40.24
C ASN A 104 31.77 20.90 39.62
N PRO A 105 30.66 21.25 40.30
CA PRO A 105 29.30 20.84 39.92
C PRO A 105 28.68 21.59 38.71
N GLY A 106 29.48 22.36 37.97
CA GLY A 106 29.03 23.20 36.85
C GLY A 106 29.42 22.74 35.45
N ILE A 107 30.14 21.61 35.30
CA ILE A 107 30.63 21.15 33.98
C ILE A 107 30.02 19.79 33.65
N ASP A 108 29.16 19.76 32.62
CA ASP A 108 28.55 18.54 32.10
C ASP A 108 29.59 17.69 31.37
N GLY A 109 29.69 16.41 31.73
CA GLY A 109 30.63 15.43 31.15
C GLY A 109 30.50 15.26 29.63
N ALA A 110 29.39 15.68 29.03
CA ALA A 110 29.22 15.74 27.58
C ALA A 110 30.16 16.77 26.88
N PHE A 111 30.59 17.81 27.59
CA PHE A 111 31.50 18.85 27.06
C PHE A 111 32.94 18.32 26.87
N LEU A 112 33.45 17.55 27.85
CA LEU A 112 34.78 16.93 27.77
C LEU A 112 34.84 15.82 26.71
N TYR A 113 33.74 15.07 26.53
CA TYR A 113 33.62 14.04 25.50
C TYR A 113 33.59 14.65 24.07
N SER A 114 33.01 15.85 23.93
CA SER A 114 32.93 16.56 22.64
C SER A 114 34.26 17.21 22.24
N MET A 115 35.05 17.68 23.20
CA MET A 115 36.40 18.20 22.95
C MET A 115 37.40 17.12 22.53
N ALA A 116 37.27 15.89 23.04
CA ALA A 116 38.16 14.78 22.70
C ALA A 116 37.94 14.24 21.26
N GLN A 117 36.77 14.47 20.66
CA GLN A 117 36.46 14.03 19.29
C GLN A 117 36.70 15.10 18.21
N ALA A 118 36.79 16.38 18.57
CA ALA A 118 37.19 17.41 17.63
C ALA A 118 38.72 17.35 17.45
N LYS A 119 39.20 16.97 16.25
CA LYS A 119 40.60 17.24 15.84
C LYS A 119 40.81 18.76 15.85
N GLY A 120 41.21 19.28 17.00
CA GLY A 120 41.49 20.68 17.27
C GLY A 120 42.98 20.90 17.45
N GLU A 121 43.72 20.91 16.34
CA GLU A 121 44.95 21.69 16.28
C GLU A 121 44.61 22.91 15.41
N SER A 122 44.18 24.01 16.05
CA SER A 122 44.49 25.41 15.65
C SER A 122 43.54 26.49 16.21
N VAL A 123 42.48 26.18 16.97
CA VAL A 123 41.45 27.22 17.30
C VAL A 123 41.64 27.86 18.69
N ILE A 124 42.47 27.29 19.57
CA ILE A 124 42.64 27.81 20.93
C ILE A 124 43.68 28.95 21.01
N ASP A 125 44.57 29.09 20.03
CA ASP A 125 45.63 30.11 20.07
C ASP A 125 45.20 31.51 19.57
N SER A 126 44.01 31.67 18.99
CA SER A 126 43.60 32.93 18.35
C SER A 126 42.47 33.71 19.04
N LEU A 127 41.98 33.30 20.20
CA LEU A 127 40.85 33.99 20.86
C LEU A 127 41.26 34.53 22.23
N GLY A 128 41.84 35.73 22.18
CA GLY A 128 42.13 36.55 23.35
C GLY A 128 40.87 36.91 24.14
N ASN A 129 41.07 36.94 25.46
CA ASN A 129 40.09 37.22 26.51
C ASN A 129 39.22 38.47 26.24
N ASN A 130 37.90 38.28 26.10
CA ASN A 130 36.87 38.91 26.96
C ASN A 130 35.42 38.89 26.41
N ASP A 131 35.13 38.33 25.23
CA ASP A 131 33.76 38.32 24.68
C ASP A 131 33.09 36.93 24.57
N VAL A 132 33.72 35.90 25.13
CA VAL A 132 33.29 34.50 25.01
C VAL A 132 31.93 34.25 25.65
N SER A 133 31.52 35.01 26.68
CA SER A 133 30.27 34.72 27.39
C SER A 133 29.01 35.05 26.59
N GLN A 134 29.01 36.10 25.75
CA GLN A 134 27.82 36.47 24.97
C GLN A 134 27.64 35.60 23.72
N GLU A 135 28.74 35.25 23.04
CA GLU A 135 28.74 34.31 21.91
C GLU A 135 28.35 32.89 22.35
N VAL A 136 28.88 32.41 23.49
CA VAL A 136 28.54 31.08 24.03
C VAL A 136 27.10 31.04 24.52
N VAL A 137 26.57 32.10 25.13
CA VAL A 137 25.14 32.18 25.49
C VAL A 137 24.24 32.23 24.24
N LYS A 138 24.67 32.84 23.14
CA LYS A 138 23.97 32.83 21.85
C LYS A 138 23.97 31.43 21.21
N TRP A 139 25.09 30.70 21.31
CA TRP A 139 25.23 29.30 20.85
C TRP A 139 24.46 28.31 21.73
N ILE A 140 24.46 28.49 23.04
CA ILE A 140 23.66 27.70 23.99
C ILE A 140 22.17 27.95 23.72
N ASN A 141 21.73 29.17 23.43
CA ASN A 141 20.35 29.45 23.01
C ASN A 141 20.01 28.85 21.62
N LEU A 142 20.98 28.73 20.71
CA LEU A 142 20.84 28.02 19.43
C LEU A 142 20.74 26.49 19.59
N ILE A 143 21.45 25.92 20.56
CA ILE A 143 21.38 24.49 20.93
C ILE A 143 20.11 24.19 21.75
N HIS A 144 19.67 25.15 22.58
CA HIS A 144 18.40 25.14 23.31
C HIS A 144 17.18 25.31 22.39
N ASN A 145 17.37 25.62 21.10
CA ASN A 145 16.34 25.50 20.05
C ASN A 145 16.09 24.05 19.58
N ARG A 146 16.26 23.06 20.48
CA ARG A 146 15.33 21.95 20.82
C ARG A 146 14.73 21.01 19.75
N LYS A 147 14.93 21.18 18.44
CA LYS A 147 14.42 20.24 17.42
C LYS A 147 15.42 19.13 17.05
N LEU A 148 16.73 19.41 17.05
CA LEU A 148 17.72 18.47 16.53
C LEU A 148 18.00 17.28 17.46
N VAL A 149 18.15 17.49 18.77
CA VAL A 149 18.54 16.41 19.72
C VAL A 149 17.44 15.36 19.89
N VAL A 150 16.17 15.77 19.85
CA VAL A 150 15.02 14.84 19.84
C VAL A 150 14.90 14.12 18.49
N GLN A 151 15.22 14.79 17.38
CA GLN A 151 15.26 14.14 16.06
C GLN A 151 16.38 13.09 15.98
N LEU A 152 17.56 13.36 16.55
CA LEU A 152 18.69 12.42 16.57
C LEU A 152 18.37 11.16 17.38
N ARG A 153 17.88 11.28 18.62
CA ARG A 153 17.45 10.09 19.40
C ARG A 153 16.37 9.25 18.70
N ARG A 154 15.45 9.90 17.96
CA ARG A 154 14.39 9.19 17.21
C ARG A 154 14.89 8.53 15.93
N LEU A 155 15.92 9.10 15.30
CA LEU A 155 16.59 8.49 14.15
C LEU A 155 17.41 7.27 14.59
N ASP A 156 17.97 7.27 15.79
CA ASP A 156 18.70 6.12 16.35
C ASP A 156 17.77 4.91 16.54
N ASP A 157 16.57 5.11 17.08
CA ASP A 157 15.56 4.04 17.24
C ASP A 157 15.14 3.44 15.88
N ILE A 158 14.93 4.26 14.86
CA ILE A 158 14.54 3.79 13.51
C ILE A 158 15.74 3.14 12.79
N SER A 159 16.95 3.67 12.98
CA SER A 159 18.17 3.08 12.41
C SER A 159 18.43 1.69 13.00
N LEU A 160 18.15 1.51 14.30
CA LEU A 160 18.19 0.20 14.94
C LEU A 160 17.18 -0.77 14.28
N LEU A 161 15.98 -0.31 13.91
CA LEU A 161 15.05 -1.16 13.14
C LEU A 161 15.63 -1.59 11.79
N PHE A 162 16.25 -0.69 11.05
CA PHE A 162 16.85 -1.03 9.76
C PHE A 162 17.99 -2.04 9.91
N SER A 163 18.74 -2.01 11.02
CA SER A 163 19.74 -3.03 11.33
C SER A 163 19.12 -4.39 11.73
N LYS A 164 17.97 -4.37 12.42
CA LYS A 164 17.25 -5.57 12.87
C LYS A 164 16.57 -6.30 11.71
N TYR A 165 16.05 -5.56 10.75
CA TYR A 165 15.27 -6.10 9.64
C TYR A 165 16.00 -5.88 8.32
N ALA A 166 16.51 -6.95 7.71
CA ALA A 166 17.06 -6.86 6.36
C ALA A 166 15.94 -6.47 5.37
N PRO A 167 16.07 -5.34 4.64
CA PRO A 167 15.08 -4.96 3.64
C PRO A 167 15.04 -6.03 2.54
N ARG A 168 13.87 -6.62 2.32
CA ARG A 168 13.65 -7.57 1.22
C ARG A 168 13.37 -6.80 -0.09
N GLU A 169 13.57 -7.41 -1.26
CA GLU A 169 13.49 -6.68 -2.54
C GLU A 169 12.05 -6.42 -3.04
N ALA A 170 11.05 -7.24 -2.71
CA ALA A 170 9.69 -7.06 -3.24
C ALA A 170 8.70 -6.41 -2.24
N PRO A 171 7.97 -5.33 -2.59
CA PRO A 171 6.90 -4.80 -1.73
C PRO A 171 5.87 -5.88 -1.43
N ASN A 172 5.41 -5.95 -0.17
CA ASN A 172 4.27 -6.80 0.17
C ASN A 172 3.04 -6.25 -0.58
N PRO A 173 2.42 -7.01 -1.49
CA PRO A 173 1.26 -6.51 -2.22
C PRO A 173 0.13 -6.27 -1.23
N LEU A 174 -0.56 -5.12 -1.35
CA LEU A 174 -1.74 -4.81 -0.53
C LEU A 174 -2.80 -5.92 -0.64
N VAL A 175 -2.93 -6.46 -1.85
CA VAL A 175 -3.83 -7.56 -2.18
C VAL A 175 -3.12 -8.48 -3.14
N LYS A 176 -3.02 -9.77 -2.79
CA LYS A 176 -2.54 -10.79 -3.71
C LYS A 176 -3.60 -11.04 -4.81
N PRO A 177 -3.20 -11.08 -6.09
CA PRO A 177 -4.10 -11.47 -7.16
C PRO A 177 -4.51 -12.95 -6.97
N ILE A 178 -5.79 -13.27 -7.19
CA ILE A 178 -6.26 -14.66 -7.17
C ILE A 178 -5.90 -15.34 -8.50
N VAL A 179 -6.00 -14.58 -9.58
CA VAL A 179 -5.66 -14.96 -10.94
C VAL A 179 -4.77 -13.87 -11.51
N ASN A 180 -3.73 -14.25 -12.24
CA ASN A 180 -2.80 -13.31 -12.86
C ASN A 180 -3.43 -12.60 -14.07
N ILE A 181 -4.31 -11.64 -13.80
CA ILE A 181 -4.90 -10.77 -14.83
C ILE A 181 -3.90 -9.63 -15.09
N PRO A 182 -3.65 -9.17 -16.33
CA PRO A 182 -2.81 -7.99 -16.59
C PRO A 182 -3.43 -6.71 -15.99
N PHE A 183 -2.59 -5.77 -15.57
CA PHE A 183 -3.07 -4.45 -15.16
C PHE A 183 -3.45 -3.64 -16.39
N LYS A 184 -4.65 -3.08 -16.36
CA LYS A 184 -5.19 -2.24 -17.42
C LYS A 184 -5.46 -0.86 -16.88
N THR A 185 -5.16 0.13 -17.71
CA THR A 185 -5.44 1.55 -17.50
C THR A 185 -5.81 2.15 -18.85
N ASN A 186 -6.33 3.36 -18.84
CA ASN A 186 -6.36 4.19 -20.05
C ASN A 186 -5.30 5.30 -19.93
N ASP A 187 -4.82 5.79 -21.07
CA ASP A 187 -3.74 6.78 -21.13
C ASP A 187 -4.13 8.09 -20.43
N GLN A 188 -5.41 8.47 -20.52
CA GLN A 188 -5.93 9.68 -19.87
C GLN A 188 -5.79 9.59 -18.34
N PHE A 189 -6.15 8.47 -17.74
CA PHE A 189 -6.04 8.23 -16.30
C PHE A 189 -4.59 8.33 -15.84
N VAL A 190 -3.66 7.70 -16.57
CA VAL A 190 -2.23 7.78 -16.28
C VAL A 190 -1.73 9.22 -16.43
N ALA A 191 -2.17 9.94 -17.47
CA ALA A 191 -1.82 11.33 -17.70
C ALA A 191 -2.33 12.26 -16.59
N ASP A 192 -3.57 12.08 -16.13
CA ASP A 192 -4.18 12.90 -15.08
C ASP A 192 -3.49 12.67 -13.72
N VAL A 193 -3.19 11.42 -13.38
CA VAL A 193 -2.41 11.08 -12.17
C VAL A 193 -0.99 11.65 -12.27
N SER A 194 -0.35 11.54 -13.45
CA SER A 194 0.97 12.11 -13.70
C SER A 194 0.98 13.62 -13.50
N TYR A 195 0.00 14.33 -14.07
CA TYR A 195 -0.14 15.76 -13.93
C TYR A 195 -0.31 16.16 -12.46
N CYS A 196 -1.16 15.46 -11.71
CA CYS A 196 -1.35 15.70 -10.28
C CYS A 196 -0.02 15.56 -9.51
N PHE A 197 0.75 14.50 -9.76
CA PHE A 197 2.06 14.32 -9.13
C PHE A 197 3.08 15.38 -9.53
N GLU A 198 3.12 15.81 -10.79
CA GLU A 198 3.97 16.91 -11.24
C GLU A 198 3.65 18.20 -10.47
N GLN A 199 2.36 18.50 -10.26
CA GLN A 199 1.94 19.65 -9.44
C GLN A 199 2.41 19.53 -7.98
N LEU A 200 2.31 18.34 -7.38
CA LEU A 200 2.79 18.10 -6.00
C LEU A 200 4.30 18.30 -5.83
N LEU A 201 5.10 18.16 -6.89
CA LEU A 201 6.55 18.39 -6.84
C LEU A 201 6.91 19.87 -6.82
N VAL A 202 6.04 20.74 -7.36
CA VAL A 202 6.32 22.17 -7.51
C VAL A 202 5.49 23.06 -6.58
N ALA A 203 4.38 22.55 -6.04
CA ALA A 203 3.48 23.29 -5.18
C ALA A 203 4.16 23.84 -3.90
N ARG A 204 3.82 25.08 -3.53
CA ARG A 204 4.26 25.77 -2.30
C ARG A 204 3.08 26.23 -1.46
N ASP A 205 2.03 26.64 -2.13
CA ASP A 205 0.86 27.18 -1.49
C ASP A 205 -0.07 26.05 -1.10
N LYS A 206 -0.62 26.16 0.10
CA LYS A 206 -1.53 25.17 0.67
C LYS A 206 -2.69 24.83 -0.28
N GLN A 207 -3.23 25.84 -0.95
CA GLN A 207 -4.34 25.73 -1.90
C GLN A 207 -3.94 25.09 -3.24
N SER A 208 -2.65 25.11 -3.60
CA SER A 208 -2.11 24.49 -4.82
C SER A 208 -1.80 23.00 -4.64
N ILE A 209 -1.73 22.51 -3.40
CA ILE A 209 -1.46 21.11 -3.09
C ILE A 209 -2.78 20.35 -3.13
N SER A 210 -2.97 19.52 -4.16
CA SER A 210 -4.12 18.63 -4.28
C SER A 210 -3.71 17.18 -4.07
N ILE A 211 -4.22 16.55 -3.00
CA ILE A 211 -3.89 15.16 -2.69
C ILE A 211 -4.77 14.24 -3.57
N PRO A 212 -4.16 13.30 -4.33
CA PRO A 212 -4.93 12.41 -5.19
C PRO A 212 -5.63 11.32 -4.36
N PHE A 213 -6.91 11.11 -4.66
CA PHE A 213 -7.77 10.16 -3.98
C PHE A 213 -8.48 9.25 -5.00
N LEU A 214 -8.31 7.96 -4.79
CA LEU A 214 -8.89 6.87 -5.55
C LEU A 214 -10.13 6.35 -4.81
N ALA A 215 -11.31 6.86 -5.15
CA ALA A 215 -12.56 6.36 -4.60
C ALA A 215 -13.30 5.52 -5.62
N CYS A 216 -13.76 4.36 -5.17
CA CYS A 216 -14.66 3.52 -5.93
C CYS A 216 -15.16 2.38 -5.03
N GLY A 217 -16.24 1.72 -5.48
CA GLY A 217 -16.79 0.58 -4.76
C GLY A 217 -15.79 -0.56 -4.55
N PRO A 218 -16.10 -1.50 -3.65
CA PRO A 218 -15.25 -2.65 -3.43
C PRO A 218 -15.01 -3.49 -4.70
N GLY A 219 -13.81 -4.06 -4.82
CA GLY A 219 -13.44 -4.97 -5.91
C GLY A 219 -13.28 -4.36 -7.31
N THR A 220 -13.35 -3.03 -7.42
CA THR A 220 -13.08 -2.25 -8.65
C THR A 220 -11.61 -2.17 -9.03
N GLY A 221 -10.70 -2.61 -8.16
CA GLY A 221 -9.26 -2.62 -8.40
C GLY A 221 -8.46 -1.53 -7.70
N LYS A 222 -9.03 -0.78 -6.74
CA LYS A 222 -8.32 0.29 -6.00
C LYS A 222 -6.92 -0.10 -5.50
N SER A 223 -6.83 -1.16 -4.68
CA SER A 223 -5.57 -1.65 -4.10
C SER A 223 -4.56 -2.07 -5.17
N ARG A 224 -5.06 -2.53 -6.32
CA ARG A 224 -4.25 -2.93 -7.48
C ARG A 224 -3.74 -1.70 -8.23
N THR A 225 -4.59 -0.72 -8.47
CA THR A 225 -4.18 0.57 -9.03
C THR A 225 -3.10 1.23 -8.18
N LEU A 226 -3.24 1.26 -6.85
CA LEU A 226 -2.20 1.78 -5.94
C LEU A 226 -0.87 1.02 -6.07
N GLN A 227 -0.90 -0.28 -6.34
CA GLN A 227 0.30 -1.10 -6.52
C GLN A 227 1.02 -0.83 -7.85
N GLU A 228 0.27 -0.58 -8.92
CA GLU A 228 0.79 -0.68 -10.28
C GLU A 228 0.82 0.67 -11.03
N ILE A 229 0.13 1.71 -10.56
CA ILE A 229 0.04 2.99 -11.28
C ILE A 229 1.33 3.80 -11.23
N PHE A 230 2.06 3.76 -10.11
CA PHE A 230 3.18 4.69 -9.89
C PHE A 230 4.27 4.61 -10.96
N PRO A 231 4.78 3.41 -11.35
CA PRO A 231 5.79 3.29 -12.41
C PRO A 231 5.32 3.78 -13.79
N LEU A 232 4.00 3.86 -14.02
CA LEU A 232 3.44 4.29 -15.30
C LEU A 232 3.36 5.82 -15.42
N THR A 233 3.39 6.53 -14.29
CA THR A 233 3.31 8.00 -14.30
C THR A 233 4.57 8.64 -14.86
N LYS A 234 4.48 9.83 -15.45
CA LYS A 234 5.65 10.59 -15.92
C LYS A 234 6.73 10.74 -14.84
N PRO A 235 6.41 11.18 -13.59
CA PRO A 235 7.39 11.14 -12.51
C PRO A 235 7.95 9.75 -12.23
N GLY A 236 7.12 8.70 -12.29
CA GLY A 236 7.56 7.32 -12.02
C GLY A 236 8.56 6.82 -13.06
N GLN A 237 8.38 7.20 -14.32
CA GLN A 237 9.32 6.92 -15.40
C GLN A 237 10.60 7.76 -15.26
N GLN A 238 10.46 9.05 -14.95
CA GLN A 238 11.57 10.00 -14.83
C GLN A 238 12.49 9.69 -13.63
N PHE A 239 11.92 9.28 -12.50
CA PHE A 239 12.64 9.11 -11.24
C PHE A 239 12.80 7.65 -10.83
N LYS A 240 12.61 6.71 -11.76
CA LYS A 240 12.57 5.26 -11.50
C LYS A 240 13.69 4.80 -10.57
N ASP A 241 14.94 5.17 -10.87
CA ASP A 241 16.11 4.70 -10.14
C ASP A 241 16.25 5.33 -8.74
N ASN A 242 15.53 6.42 -8.47
CA ASN A 242 15.57 7.20 -7.22
C ASN A 242 14.23 7.20 -6.49
N SER A 243 13.39 6.22 -6.80
CA SER A 243 12.05 6.13 -6.26
C SER A 243 11.87 4.95 -5.32
N ILE A 244 11.04 5.14 -4.31
CA ILE A 244 10.61 4.10 -3.38
C ILE A 244 9.09 4.05 -3.44
N ILE A 245 8.54 2.87 -3.72
CA ILE A 245 7.10 2.63 -3.66
C ILE A 245 6.77 2.00 -2.31
N LEU A 246 6.01 2.73 -1.50
CA LEU A 246 5.50 2.30 -0.20
C LEU A 246 3.98 2.13 -0.30
N LEU A 247 3.51 0.98 0.12
CA LEU A 247 2.10 0.60 0.09
C LEU A 247 1.63 0.22 1.50
N THR A 248 0.65 0.94 2.00
CA THR A 248 0.05 0.73 3.33
C THR A 248 -1.46 0.57 3.20
N SER A 249 -2.09 -0.15 4.14
CA SER A 249 -3.54 -0.24 4.26
C SER A 249 -3.97 -0.02 5.72
N PHE A 250 -5.15 0.56 5.93
CA PHE A 250 -5.80 0.61 7.24
C PHE A 250 -6.83 -0.51 7.47
N GLY A 251 -6.93 -1.48 6.57
CA GLY A 251 -7.74 -2.70 6.70
C GLY A 251 -6.97 -3.96 6.36
N ASN A 252 -6.90 -4.35 5.09
CA ASN A 252 -6.32 -5.61 4.63
C ASN A 252 -4.89 -5.86 5.18
N GLY A 253 -4.76 -6.84 6.08
CA GLY A 253 -3.47 -7.24 6.68
C GLY A 253 -2.90 -6.28 7.73
N SER A 254 -3.49 -5.10 7.91
CA SER A 254 -3.04 -4.07 8.84
C SER A 254 -4.21 -3.23 9.36
N ALA A 255 -5.29 -3.91 9.74
CA ALA A 255 -6.54 -3.28 10.17
C ALA A 255 -6.31 -2.36 11.37
N ILE A 256 -7.03 -1.24 11.39
CA ILE A 256 -7.03 -0.36 12.55
C ILE A 256 -7.58 -1.10 13.76
N ASP A 257 -6.91 -0.89 14.88
CA ASP A 257 -7.29 -1.41 16.19
C ASP A 257 -7.51 -0.21 17.13
N PRO A 258 -8.76 0.25 17.29
CA PRO A 258 -9.07 1.44 18.10
C PRO A 258 -8.66 1.30 19.57
N GLU A 259 -8.52 0.07 20.08
CA GLU A 259 -8.13 -0.20 21.47
C GLU A 259 -6.64 0.04 21.72
N THR A 260 -5.81 -0.01 20.67
CA THR A 260 -4.34 0.11 20.80
C THR A 260 -3.75 1.27 20.01
N GLU A 261 -4.43 1.74 18.95
CA GLU A 261 -3.94 2.76 18.03
C GLU A 261 -4.55 4.15 18.29
N PHE A 262 -4.11 4.83 19.35
CA PHE A 262 -4.67 6.14 19.72
C PHE A 262 -4.17 7.35 18.91
N SER A 263 -3.12 7.18 18.09
CA SER A 263 -2.52 8.26 17.29
C SER A 263 -2.52 7.90 15.82
N TYR A 264 -3.24 8.68 15.01
CA TYR A 264 -3.32 8.51 13.56
C TYR A 264 -1.95 8.65 12.87
N GLU A 265 -1.10 9.59 13.33
CA GLU A 265 0.24 9.79 12.75
C GLU A 265 1.12 8.58 13.04
N LYS A 266 1.09 8.08 14.28
CA LYS A 266 1.85 6.87 14.66
C LYS A 266 1.34 5.63 13.93
N ALA A 267 0.02 5.48 13.82
CA ALA A 267 -0.61 4.38 13.07
C ALA A 267 -0.17 4.38 11.61
N LEU A 268 -0.09 5.55 10.97
CA LEU A 268 0.44 5.70 9.61
C LEU A 268 1.94 5.40 9.55
N CYS A 269 2.74 5.97 10.46
CA CYS A 269 4.19 5.79 10.50
C CYS A 269 4.59 4.32 10.65
N LEU A 270 3.94 3.58 11.54
CA LEU A 270 4.21 2.15 11.72
C LEU A 270 3.86 1.35 10.46
N ARG A 271 2.79 1.70 9.73
CA ARG A 271 2.46 1.02 8.47
C ARG A 271 3.43 1.37 7.34
N ILE A 272 3.92 2.61 7.30
CA ILE A 272 4.99 3.02 6.37
C ILE A 272 6.28 2.24 6.65
N LEU A 273 6.70 2.16 7.91
CA LEU A 273 7.87 1.37 8.32
C LEU A 273 7.67 -0.12 8.00
N TYR A 274 6.50 -0.68 8.32
CA TYR A 274 6.15 -2.06 7.98
C TYR A 274 6.24 -2.32 6.47
N SER A 275 5.71 -1.39 5.66
CA SER A 275 5.77 -1.47 4.19
C SER A 275 7.21 -1.47 3.68
N TYR A 276 8.06 -0.61 4.25
CA TYR A 276 9.47 -0.51 3.86
C TYR A 276 10.29 -1.73 4.31
N LEU A 277 10.10 -2.17 5.55
CA LEU A 277 10.84 -3.27 6.18
C LEU A 277 10.37 -4.65 5.72
N LYS A 278 9.15 -4.76 5.18
CA LYS A 278 8.58 -5.99 4.61
C LYS A 278 8.55 -7.15 5.63
N VAL A 279 8.16 -6.82 6.86
CA VAL A 279 7.98 -7.80 7.94
C VAL A 279 6.73 -8.66 7.66
N ASN A 280 6.68 -9.89 8.19
CA ASN A 280 5.66 -10.87 7.83
C ASN A 280 4.25 -10.54 8.38
N GLU A 281 4.15 -9.98 9.58
CA GLU A 281 2.86 -9.75 10.25
C GLU A 281 2.82 -8.36 10.90
N PHE A 282 1.86 -7.53 10.46
CA PHE A 282 1.75 -6.17 10.96
C PHE A 282 1.43 -6.10 12.46
N ARG A 283 0.58 -7.00 12.97
CA ARG A 283 0.19 -7.01 14.39
C ARG A 283 1.39 -7.24 15.30
N ALA A 284 2.19 -8.27 15.03
CA ALA A 284 3.41 -8.54 15.77
C ALA A 284 4.40 -7.37 15.65
N PHE A 285 4.61 -6.85 14.43
CA PHE A 285 5.46 -5.69 14.20
C PHE A 285 5.01 -4.46 14.99
N ARG A 286 3.71 -4.16 15.02
CA ARG A 286 3.14 -3.04 15.77
C ARG A 286 3.38 -3.20 17.26
N GLU A 287 3.12 -4.37 17.83
CA GLU A 287 3.30 -4.60 19.27
C GLU A 287 4.77 -4.50 19.71
N GLU A 288 5.70 -5.02 18.93
CA GLU A 288 7.14 -4.88 19.19
C GLU A 288 7.61 -3.43 19.15
N ASN A 289 6.98 -2.62 18.28
CA ASN A 289 7.43 -1.26 17.96
C ASN A 289 6.48 -0.18 18.49
N LYS A 290 5.54 -0.53 19.36
CA LYS A 290 4.53 0.41 19.89
C LYS A 290 5.12 1.52 20.75
N ASN A 291 6.35 1.39 21.23
CA ASN A 291 7.02 2.42 22.01
C ASN A 291 7.80 3.41 21.15
N ILE A 292 7.99 3.13 19.87
CA ILE A 292 8.72 4.04 18.96
C ILE A 292 7.98 5.37 18.87
N ASN A 293 8.70 6.44 19.17
CA ASN A 293 8.20 7.80 19.06
C ASN A 293 8.62 8.37 17.71
N CYS A 294 7.72 8.33 16.73
CA CYS A 294 8.01 8.75 15.37
C CYS A 294 6.99 9.77 14.87
N THR A 295 7.46 10.66 14.00
CA THR A 295 6.63 11.53 13.16
C THR A 295 6.80 11.13 11.69
N LEU A 296 5.84 11.51 10.84
CA LEU A 296 5.92 11.20 9.40
C LEU A 296 7.25 11.69 8.80
N SER A 297 7.66 12.90 9.17
CA SER A 297 8.91 13.48 8.68
C SER A 297 10.14 12.65 9.08
N THR A 298 10.22 12.25 10.35
CA THR A 298 11.35 11.41 10.81
C THR A 298 11.40 10.06 10.11
N VAL A 299 10.25 9.41 9.89
CA VAL A 299 10.19 8.10 9.22
C VAL A 299 10.61 8.22 7.76
N LEU A 300 10.05 9.17 7.01
CA LEU A 300 10.36 9.31 5.58
C LEU A 300 11.81 9.74 5.36
N GLN A 301 12.37 10.60 6.23
CA GLN A 301 13.79 10.97 6.18
C GLN A 301 14.70 9.78 6.49
N ALA A 302 14.37 8.98 7.50
CA ALA A 302 15.13 7.78 7.84
C ALA A 302 15.13 6.77 6.67
N ILE A 303 13.96 6.51 6.08
CA ILE A 303 13.81 5.66 4.90
C ILE A 303 14.66 6.18 3.73
N ALA A 304 14.57 7.48 3.44
CA ALA A 304 15.33 8.08 2.36
C ALA A 304 16.84 8.00 2.59
N HIS A 305 17.30 8.25 3.82
CA HIS A 305 18.71 8.15 4.19
C HIS A 305 19.22 6.70 4.07
N HIS A 306 18.46 5.73 4.57
CA HIS A 306 18.79 4.32 4.47
C HIS A 306 18.85 3.87 2.99
N PHE A 307 17.87 4.26 2.18
CA PHE A 307 17.86 3.98 0.75
C PHE A 307 19.09 4.55 0.02
N LYS A 308 19.44 5.81 0.28
CA LYS A 308 20.62 6.44 -0.33
C LYS A 308 21.92 5.75 0.05
N THR A 309 22.06 5.39 1.32
CA THR A 309 23.25 4.71 1.84
C THR A 309 23.39 3.33 1.19
N THR A 310 22.29 2.58 1.13
CA THR A 310 22.26 1.23 0.54
C THR A 310 22.56 1.23 -0.97
N ASN A 311 22.16 2.30 -1.68
CA ASN A 311 22.31 2.41 -3.14
C ASN A 311 23.47 3.31 -3.59
N ASN A 312 24.31 3.83 -2.68
CA ASN A 312 25.38 4.80 -2.99
C ASN A 312 24.90 6.10 -3.68
N LYS A 313 23.74 6.63 -3.27
CA LYS A 313 23.06 7.79 -3.87
C LYS A 313 22.92 9.00 -2.93
N MET A 314 23.95 9.30 -2.15
CA MET A 314 23.89 10.29 -1.06
C MET A 314 23.46 11.70 -1.49
N ASN A 315 23.83 12.11 -2.70
CA ASN A 315 23.54 13.45 -3.23
C ASN A 315 22.25 13.52 -4.05
N GLU A 316 21.60 12.39 -4.30
CA GLU A 316 20.43 12.34 -5.16
C GLU A 316 19.15 12.59 -4.35
N LYS A 317 18.16 13.17 -5.02
CA LYS A 317 16.83 13.36 -4.44
C LYS A 317 16.07 12.03 -4.48
N VAL A 318 15.44 11.65 -3.37
CA VAL A 318 14.61 10.44 -3.29
C VAL A 318 13.14 10.80 -3.44
N TYR A 319 12.41 10.01 -4.21
CA TYR A 319 10.98 10.17 -4.46
C TYR A 319 10.21 9.02 -3.81
N ILE A 320 9.39 9.31 -2.80
CA ILE A 320 8.56 8.31 -2.13
C ILE A 320 7.15 8.37 -2.70
N TYR A 321 6.74 7.33 -3.41
CA TYR A 321 5.36 7.09 -3.79
C TYR A 321 4.67 6.36 -2.64
N LEU A 322 3.63 6.96 -2.07
CA LEU A 322 2.94 6.41 -0.90
C LEU A 322 1.49 6.09 -1.23
N GLY A 323 1.20 4.81 -1.51
CA GLY A 323 -0.18 4.33 -1.64
C GLY A 323 -0.77 4.00 -0.27
N ILE A 324 -1.90 4.62 0.09
CA ILE A 324 -2.63 4.36 1.35
C ILE A 324 -4.02 3.83 1.04
N ASP A 325 -4.22 2.52 1.16
CA ASP A 325 -5.51 1.89 0.92
C ASP A 325 -6.41 1.89 2.17
N GLU A 326 -7.71 1.75 1.95
CA GLU A 326 -8.75 1.75 2.99
C GLU A 326 -8.63 2.94 3.96
N PHE A 327 -8.21 4.09 3.44
CA PHE A 327 -8.00 5.34 4.19
C PHE A 327 -9.21 5.72 5.08
N THR A 328 -10.42 5.46 4.59
CA THR A 328 -11.68 5.78 5.30
C THR A 328 -11.86 5.01 6.61
N GLU A 329 -11.14 3.91 6.82
CA GLU A 329 -11.14 3.14 8.06
C GLU A 329 -10.63 3.95 9.27
N LEU A 330 -9.84 5.00 9.04
CA LEU A 330 -9.37 5.92 10.09
C LEU A 330 -10.50 6.58 10.89
N GLN A 331 -11.72 6.66 10.33
CA GLN A 331 -12.89 7.15 11.05
C GLN A 331 -13.22 6.29 12.28
N ARG A 332 -12.83 5.01 12.30
CA ARG A 332 -13.06 4.11 13.45
C ARG A 332 -12.32 4.55 14.70
N LEU A 333 -11.20 5.28 14.55
CA LEU A 333 -10.48 5.87 15.69
C LEU A 333 -11.25 6.99 16.40
N GLU A 334 -12.39 7.43 15.84
CA GLU A 334 -13.14 8.59 16.34
C GLU A 334 -14.36 8.20 17.19
N TYR A 335 -14.82 6.95 17.10
CA TYR A 335 -16.12 6.51 17.60
C TYR A 335 -16.20 6.26 19.12
N ASP A 336 -15.08 6.04 19.81
CA ASP A 336 -15.07 5.73 21.26
C ASP A 336 -14.97 6.96 22.19
N LYS A 337 -15.10 8.18 21.68
CA LYS A 337 -15.06 9.43 22.48
C LYS A 337 -16.32 10.26 22.33
N VAL A 338 -17.50 9.66 22.52
CA VAL A 338 -18.81 10.32 22.39
C VAL A 338 -19.43 10.76 23.74
N ASP A 339 -18.76 10.54 24.88
CA ASP A 339 -19.32 10.93 26.19
C ASP A 339 -19.12 12.41 26.60
N ASN A 340 -18.68 13.31 25.71
CA ASN A 340 -18.56 14.74 26.04
C ASN A 340 -19.11 15.66 24.94
N LEU A 341 -20.39 15.49 24.62
CA LEU A 341 -21.19 16.31 23.71
C LEU A 341 -21.73 17.58 24.39
N SER A 342 -20.86 18.53 24.79
CA SER A 342 -21.35 19.78 25.39
C SER A 342 -20.62 21.07 25.02
N LYS A 343 -19.76 21.09 23.99
CA LYS A 343 -19.26 22.34 23.40
C LYS A 343 -19.04 22.18 21.89
N GLY A 344 -19.66 23.04 21.08
CA GLY A 344 -19.71 23.01 19.61
C GLY A 344 -18.37 23.20 18.87
N VAL A 345 -17.33 22.46 19.26
CA VAL A 345 -16.09 22.31 18.51
C VAL A 345 -16.31 21.17 17.52
N GLN A 346 -16.39 21.46 16.22
CA GLN A 346 -16.38 20.45 15.17
C GLN A 346 -15.19 19.51 15.40
N LYS A 347 -15.49 18.26 15.75
CA LYS A 347 -14.49 17.21 16.00
C LYS A 347 -13.68 17.04 14.71
N ARG A 348 -12.41 17.44 14.74
CA ARG A 348 -11.49 17.24 13.61
C ARG A 348 -11.30 15.74 13.43
N THR A 349 -11.68 15.22 12.29
CA THR A 349 -11.60 13.78 11.98
C THR A 349 -10.14 13.33 11.85
N SER A 350 -9.85 12.06 12.17
CA SER A 350 -8.59 11.38 11.89
C SER A 350 -8.23 11.46 10.41
N LEU A 351 -9.24 11.42 9.53
CA LEU A 351 -9.05 11.64 8.08
C LEU A 351 -8.45 13.03 7.80
N TYR A 352 -9.05 14.08 8.36
CA TYR A 352 -8.55 15.45 8.25
C TYR A 352 -7.10 15.56 8.73
N ALA A 353 -6.79 14.87 9.83
CA ALA A 353 -5.49 14.96 10.45
C ALA A 353 -4.39 14.32 9.59
N VAL A 354 -4.67 13.18 8.95
CA VAL A 354 -3.74 12.55 8.00
C VAL A 354 -3.59 13.36 6.71
N ILE A 355 -4.67 13.93 6.16
CA ILE A 355 -4.58 14.84 5.01
C ILE A 355 -3.71 16.04 5.34
N THR A 356 -3.93 16.65 6.51
CA THR A 356 -3.15 17.80 6.98
C THR A 356 -1.67 17.42 7.16
N LEU A 357 -1.39 16.25 7.72
CA LEU A 357 -0.04 15.72 7.91
C LEU A 357 0.70 15.53 6.58
N LEU A 358 0.05 14.89 5.59
CA LEU A 358 0.62 14.66 4.25
C LEU A 358 0.82 15.99 3.51
N GLY A 359 -0.20 16.85 3.49
CA GLY A 359 -0.14 18.16 2.83
C GLY A 359 0.93 19.06 3.44
N SER A 360 1.04 19.08 4.77
CA SER A 360 2.08 19.84 5.47
C SER A 360 3.48 19.31 5.16
N PHE A 361 3.63 17.98 5.04
CA PHE A 361 4.90 17.40 4.63
C PHE A 361 5.28 17.84 3.21
N ILE A 362 4.37 17.70 2.25
CA ILE A 362 4.56 18.12 0.85
C ILE A 362 4.97 19.60 0.80
N GLN A 363 4.19 20.46 1.47
CA GLN A 363 4.39 21.90 1.47
C GLN A 363 5.79 22.31 1.95
N ASN A 364 6.29 21.65 3.00
CA ASN A 364 7.53 22.04 3.66
C ASN A 364 8.77 21.30 3.13
N TYR A 365 8.62 20.11 2.56
CA TYR A 365 9.75 19.23 2.23
C TYR A 365 9.92 18.92 0.76
N ASN A 366 8.88 18.95 -0.09
CA ASN A 366 9.05 18.52 -1.48
C ASN A 366 10.05 19.39 -2.24
N THR A 367 10.33 20.59 -1.73
CA THR A 367 11.16 21.57 -2.41
C THR A 367 12.17 22.20 -1.48
N GLY A 368 13.43 21.99 -1.81
CA GLY A 368 14.57 22.35 -0.95
C GLY A 368 15.08 21.18 -0.11
N SER A 369 14.33 20.09 0.02
CA SER A 369 14.86 18.86 0.63
C SER A 369 15.26 17.83 -0.44
N ASN A 370 16.18 16.92 -0.08
CA ASN A 370 16.59 15.81 -0.93
C ASN A 370 15.58 14.64 -0.89
N LEU A 371 14.30 14.95 -0.65
CA LEU A 371 13.18 14.03 -0.52
C LEU A 371 11.90 14.68 -1.08
N SER A 372 11.13 13.92 -1.86
CA SER A 372 9.77 14.28 -2.27
C SER A 372 8.79 13.16 -1.92
N LEU A 373 7.60 13.54 -1.48
CA LEU A 373 6.48 12.63 -1.21
C LEU A 373 5.39 12.83 -2.27
N LEU A 374 4.94 11.72 -2.84
CA LEU A 374 3.86 11.60 -3.82
C LEU A 374 2.83 10.60 -3.28
N PRO A 375 1.90 11.04 -2.41
CA PRO A 375 0.91 10.16 -1.82
C PRO A 375 -0.26 9.95 -2.77
N MET A 376 -0.90 8.78 -2.71
CA MET A 376 -2.20 8.50 -3.31
C MET A 376 -3.05 7.71 -2.31
N LEU A 377 -4.21 8.24 -1.99
CA LEU A 377 -5.11 7.70 -0.99
C LEU A 377 -6.21 6.86 -1.66
N GLY A 378 -6.57 5.71 -1.12
CA GLY A 378 -7.63 4.84 -1.61
C GLY A 378 -8.70 4.65 -0.54
N GLY A 379 -9.98 4.76 -0.91
CA GLY A 379 -11.08 4.66 0.04
C GLY A 379 -12.43 4.36 -0.62
N LEU A 380 -13.46 4.20 0.20
CA LEU A 380 -14.85 4.00 -0.29
C LEU A 380 -15.61 5.32 -0.37
N ASP A 381 -15.45 6.18 0.62
CA ASP A 381 -16.25 7.40 0.82
C ASP A 381 -15.52 8.65 0.32
N TYR A 382 -15.92 9.14 -0.86
CA TYR A 382 -15.40 10.39 -1.42
C TYR A 382 -15.85 11.60 -0.64
N ASN A 383 -17.09 11.61 -0.13
CA ASN A 383 -17.60 12.78 0.59
C ASN A 383 -16.89 12.97 1.93
N ALA A 384 -16.67 11.88 2.68
CA ALA A 384 -15.84 11.93 3.89
C ALA A 384 -14.45 12.50 3.60
N PHE A 385 -13.83 12.10 2.49
CA PHE A 385 -12.55 12.64 2.06
C PHE A 385 -12.64 14.12 1.66
N ALA A 386 -13.62 14.51 0.84
CA ALA A 386 -13.82 15.88 0.39
C ALA A 386 -14.09 16.83 1.57
N VAL A 387 -14.92 16.42 2.52
CA VAL A 387 -15.18 17.15 3.78
C VAL A 387 -13.89 17.28 4.58
N ALA A 388 -13.14 16.19 4.79
CA ALA A 388 -11.88 16.22 5.51
C ALA A 388 -10.85 17.14 4.84
N SER A 389 -10.78 17.11 3.50
CA SER A 389 -9.87 17.94 2.73
C SER A 389 -10.26 19.42 2.76
N GLY A 390 -11.56 19.73 2.63
CA GLY A 390 -12.07 21.10 2.75
C GLY A 390 -11.69 21.75 4.09
N HIS A 391 -11.80 21.00 5.20
CA HIS A 391 -11.34 21.46 6.51
C HIS A 391 -9.80 21.62 6.56
N SER A 392 -9.06 20.74 5.88
CA SER A 392 -7.59 20.79 5.83
C SER A 392 -7.06 21.98 5.04
N GLN A 393 -7.87 22.55 4.13
CA GLN A 393 -7.50 23.55 3.12
C GLN A 393 -6.51 23.06 2.06
N TYR A 394 -6.16 21.77 2.06
CA TYR A 394 -5.51 21.12 0.93
C TYR A 394 -6.58 20.71 -0.09
N GLY A 395 -6.25 20.86 -1.37
CA GLY A 395 -7.13 20.46 -2.47
C GLY A 395 -7.22 18.94 -2.62
N THR A 396 -8.08 18.51 -3.53
CA THR A 396 -8.25 17.08 -3.85
C THR A 396 -8.25 16.88 -5.35
N SER A 397 -7.67 15.78 -5.79
CA SER A 397 -7.80 15.29 -7.17
C SER A 397 -8.46 13.92 -7.13
N TYR A 398 -9.64 13.81 -7.71
CA TYR A 398 -10.44 12.60 -7.66
C TYR A 398 -10.12 11.69 -8.85
N PHE A 399 -9.96 10.41 -8.55
CA PHE A 399 -9.60 9.38 -9.50
C PHE A 399 -10.49 8.16 -9.31
N THR A 400 -10.78 7.46 -10.41
CA THR A 400 -11.47 6.17 -10.39
C THR A 400 -10.56 5.10 -11.00
N PRO A 401 -10.49 3.90 -10.43
CA PRO A 401 -9.82 2.78 -11.07
C PRO A 401 -10.43 2.52 -12.46
N TYR A 402 -9.59 2.02 -13.36
CA TYR A 402 -10.04 1.54 -14.65
C TYR A 402 -10.91 0.29 -14.47
N LEU A 403 -12.14 0.33 -14.99
CA LEU A 403 -13.01 -0.85 -15.11
C LEU A 403 -12.72 -1.51 -16.45
N PHE A 404 -12.60 -2.84 -16.46
CA PHE A 404 -12.32 -3.56 -17.70
C PHE A 404 -13.43 -3.38 -18.71
N THR A 405 -13.06 -3.06 -19.95
CA THR A 405 -13.98 -3.04 -21.08
C THR A 405 -14.40 -4.46 -21.48
N SER A 406 -15.43 -4.58 -22.32
CA SER A 406 -15.80 -5.88 -22.92
C SER A 406 -14.64 -6.52 -23.68
N GLU A 407 -13.80 -5.72 -24.33
CA GLU A 407 -12.61 -6.18 -25.06
C GLU A 407 -11.53 -6.71 -24.10
N ASP A 408 -11.29 -6.02 -22.98
CA ASP A 408 -10.37 -6.51 -21.95
C ASP A 408 -10.87 -7.82 -21.36
N ILE A 409 -12.15 -7.89 -20.97
CA ILE A 409 -12.76 -9.10 -20.41
C ILE A 409 -12.62 -10.26 -21.40
N TYR A 410 -12.90 -10.02 -22.68
CA TYR A 410 -12.74 -11.04 -23.73
C TYR A 410 -11.29 -11.54 -23.81
N SER A 411 -10.33 -10.61 -23.90
CA SER A 411 -8.90 -10.93 -24.02
C SER A 411 -8.39 -11.72 -22.81
N ILE A 412 -8.68 -11.23 -21.60
CA ILE A 412 -8.31 -11.89 -20.33
C ILE A 412 -8.92 -13.28 -20.25
N THR A 413 -10.21 -13.42 -20.58
CA THR A 413 -10.93 -14.69 -20.52
C THR A 413 -10.31 -15.71 -21.49
N LYS A 414 -9.97 -15.28 -22.71
CA LYS A 414 -9.37 -16.14 -23.73
C LYS A 414 -7.99 -16.66 -23.33
N GLU A 415 -7.20 -15.86 -22.62
CA GLU A 415 -5.90 -16.26 -22.08
C GLU A 415 -6.02 -17.27 -20.93
N HIS A 416 -7.11 -17.19 -20.16
CA HIS A 416 -7.24 -17.91 -18.90
C HIS A 416 -8.06 -19.20 -18.96
N LEU A 417 -8.88 -19.38 -20.00
CA LEU A 417 -9.84 -20.47 -20.09
C LEU A 417 -9.67 -21.29 -21.39
N PRO A 418 -10.05 -22.58 -21.36
CA PRO A 418 -10.02 -23.44 -22.54
C PRO A 418 -11.20 -23.17 -23.49
N SER A 419 -11.02 -23.49 -24.78
CA SER A 419 -11.99 -23.22 -25.85
C SER A 419 -13.43 -23.69 -25.58
N PRO A 420 -13.69 -24.87 -25.00
CA PRO A 420 -15.07 -25.32 -24.76
C PRO A 420 -15.87 -24.40 -23.83
N ILE A 421 -15.19 -23.77 -22.86
CA ILE A 421 -15.82 -22.81 -21.95
C ILE A 421 -16.03 -21.47 -22.67
N ILE A 422 -15.04 -21.01 -23.44
CA ILE A 422 -15.09 -19.75 -24.20
C ILE A 422 -16.25 -19.74 -25.21
N SER A 423 -16.55 -20.90 -25.82
CA SER A 423 -17.65 -21.04 -26.78
C SER A 423 -19.05 -21.05 -26.13
N SER A 424 -19.15 -21.08 -24.80
CA SER A 424 -20.44 -21.06 -24.10
C SER A 424 -21.07 -19.66 -24.11
N THR A 425 -22.32 -19.57 -24.56
CA THR A 425 -23.12 -18.34 -24.44
C THR A 425 -23.40 -17.97 -22.98
N SER A 426 -23.49 -18.95 -22.08
CA SER A 426 -23.66 -18.71 -20.65
C SER A 426 -22.45 -18.01 -20.04
N LEU A 427 -21.23 -18.31 -20.48
CA LEU A 427 -20.03 -17.59 -20.02
C LEU A 427 -20.18 -16.09 -20.23
N TRP A 428 -20.48 -15.67 -21.46
CA TRP A 428 -20.59 -14.27 -21.84
C TRP A 428 -21.74 -13.56 -21.11
N LYS A 429 -22.85 -14.27 -20.89
CA LYS A 429 -23.96 -13.79 -20.05
C LYS A 429 -23.49 -13.43 -18.63
N TYR A 430 -22.74 -14.31 -17.97
CA TYR A 430 -22.25 -14.05 -16.60
C TYR A 430 -21.07 -13.08 -16.56
N LEU A 431 -20.23 -13.02 -17.60
CA LEU A 431 -19.18 -12.01 -17.72
C LEU A 431 -19.75 -10.60 -17.89
N ALA A 432 -20.87 -10.43 -18.58
CA ALA A 432 -21.59 -9.15 -18.61
C ALA A 432 -22.04 -8.74 -17.18
N CYS A 433 -22.43 -9.70 -16.34
CA CYS A 433 -22.76 -9.45 -14.94
C CYS A 433 -21.53 -9.08 -14.07
N VAL A 434 -20.30 -9.33 -14.50
CA VAL A 434 -19.10 -8.88 -13.77
C VAL A 434 -18.89 -7.37 -13.90
N ASN A 435 -19.41 -6.76 -14.96
CA ASN A 435 -19.37 -5.31 -15.24
C ASN A 435 -17.97 -4.68 -15.10
N GLY A 436 -16.94 -5.38 -15.57
CA GLY A 436 -15.56 -4.87 -15.54
C GLY A 436 -14.88 -4.83 -14.16
N HIS A 437 -15.52 -5.34 -13.10
CA HIS A 437 -14.93 -5.38 -11.75
C HIS A 437 -13.82 -6.42 -11.65
N ALA A 438 -12.58 -5.94 -11.48
CA ALA A 438 -11.40 -6.80 -11.47
C ALA A 438 -11.48 -7.95 -10.45
N ARG A 439 -11.91 -7.68 -9.21
CA ARG A 439 -11.92 -8.71 -8.16
C ARG A 439 -12.98 -9.79 -8.38
N THR A 440 -14.14 -9.40 -8.90
CA THR A 440 -15.20 -10.36 -9.27
C THR A 440 -14.74 -11.21 -10.45
N LEU A 441 -14.10 -10.60 -11.45
CA LEU A 441 -13.53 -11.32 -12.59
C LEU A 441 -12.49 -12.35 -12.14
N GLU A 442 -11.56 -11.95 -11.27
CA GLU A 442 -10.54 -12.84 -10.70
C GLU A 442 -11.16 -14.08 -10.04
N TRP A 443 -12.15 -13.90 -9.17
CA TRP A 443 -12.83 -15.02 -8.53
C TRP A 443 -13.58 -15.89 -9.53
N PHE A 444 -14.27 -15.28 -10.50
CA PHE A 444 -15.02 -16.06 -11.47
C PHE A 444 -14.10 -16.90 -12.35
N LEU A 445 -13.00 -16.33 -12.84
CA LEU A 445 -11.98 -17.07 -13.58
C LEU A 445 -11.33 -18.17 -12.73
N ALA A 446 -11.09 -17.91 -11.43
CA ALA A 446 -10.54 -18.92 -10.52
C ALA A 446 -11.48 -20.11 -10.34
N GLU A 447 -12.79 -19.89 -10.25
CA GLU A 447 -13.78 -20.97 -10.17
C GLU A 447 -13.93 -21.71 -11.50
N LEU A 448 -13.94 -20.99 -12.62
CA LEU A 448 -14.04 -21.60 -13.96
C LEU A 448 -12.86 -22.52 -14.27
N LYS A 449 -11.65 -22.19 -13.82
CA LYS A 449 -10.46 -23.04 -13.94
C LYS A 449 -10.57 -24.39 -13.23
N LYS A 450 -11.52 -24.54 -12.30
CA LYS A 450 -11.78 -25.79 -11.57
C LYS A 450 -12.75 -26.71 -12.33
N ILE A 451 -13.35 -26.27 -13.43
CA ILE A 451 -14.23 -27.11 -14.22
C ILE A 451 -13.38 -28.20 -14.89
N ASP A 452 -13.59 -29.43 -14.47
CA ASP A 452 -12.96 -30.59 -15.11
C ASP A 452 -13.50 -30.78 -16.55
N LEU A 453 -12.59 -30.74 -17.53
CA LEU A 453 -12.89 -30.97 -18.95
C LEU A 453 -12.23 -32.25 -19.48
N SER A 454 -11.67 -33.09 -18.61
CA SER A 454 -11.05 -34.36 -19.00
C SER A 454 -12.01 -35.33 -19.67
N HIS A 455 -13.30 -35.16 -19.45
CA HIS A 455 -14.37 -35.94 -20.06
C HIS A 455 -15.26 -35.03 -20.93
N PRO A 456 -15.69 -35.48 -22.13
CA PRO A 456 -16.62 -34.72 -22.95
C PRO A 456 -17.90 -34.41 -22.17
N LYS A 457 -18.11 -33.13 -21.86
CA LYS A 457 -19.34 -32.65 -21.23
C LYS A 457 -20.28 -32.14 -22.30
N SER A 458 -21.57 -32.44 -22.15
CA SER A 458 -22.59 -31.82 -23.02
C SER A 458 -22.57 -30.30 -22.84
N PRO A 459 -22.94 -29.51 -23.87
CA PRO A 459 -23.06 -28.06 -23.75
C PRO A 459 -23.94 -27.61 -22.57
N HIS A 460 -25.03 -28.35 -22.30
CA HIS A 460 -25.91 -28.06 -21.17
C HIS A 460 -25.19 -28.23 -19.82
N THR A 461 -24.41 -29.31 -19.66
CA THR A 461 -23.60 -29.54 -18.46
C THR A 461 -22.57 -28.44 -18.25
N ILE A 462 -21.92 -27.96 -19.31
CA ILE A 462 -20.95 -26.86 -19.23
C ILE A 462 -21.64 -25.57 -18.76
N ASN A 463 -22.80 -25.24 -19.34
CA ASN A 463 -23.56 -24.04 -18.96
C ASN A 463 -23.98 -24.06 -17.47
N ASP A 464 -24.44 -25.22 -16.97
CA ASP A 464 -24.79 -25.40 -15.57
C ASP A 464 -23.57 -25.21 -14.64
N GLU A 465 -22.40 -25.73 -15.02
CA GLU A 465 -21.16 -25.56 -14.25
C GLU A 465 -20.67 -24.11 -14.24
N ILE A 466 -20.78 -23.40 -15.37
CA ILE A 466 -20.45 -21.97 -15.45
C ILE A 466 -21.33 -21.16 -14.48
N MET A 467 -22.65 -21.42 -14.47
CA MET A 467 -23.57 -20.77 -13.53
C MET A 467 -23.17 -21.03 -12.06
N LYS A 468 -22.82 -22.28 -11.71
CA LYS A 468 -22.34 -22.60 -10.35
C LYS A 468 -21.05 -21.85 -10.02
N CYS A 469 -20.11 -21.74 -10.97
CA CYS A 469 -18.88 -20.97 -10.79
C CYS A 469 -19.17 -19.48 -10.55
N TYR A 470 -20.09 -18.89 -11.30
CA TYR A 470 -20.52 -17.51 -11.10
C TYR A 470 -21.12 -17.30 -9.70
N ASN A 471 -22.05 -18.17 -9.29
CA ASN A 471 -22.67 -18.07 -7.96
C ASN A 471 -21.64 -18.18 -6.83
N ARG A 472 -20.66 -19.09 -6.93
CA ARG A 472 -19.55 -19.18 -5.95
C ARG A 472 -18.69 -17.92 -5.91
N ALA A 473 -18.32 -17.38 -7.07
CA ALA A 473 -17.53 -16.14 -7.14
C ALA A 473 -18.29 -14.95 -6.55
N LYS A 474 -19.59 -14.85 -6.84
CA LYS A 474 -20.50 -13.88 -6.26
C LYS A 474 -20.59 -14.00 -4.75
N GLU A 475 -20.78 -15.21 -4.22
CA GLU A 475 -20.84 -15.45 -2.78
C GLU A 475 -19.53 -15.03 -2.09
N GLN A 476 -18.37 -15.36 -2.67
CA GLN A 476 -17.07 -14.92 -2.17
C GLN A 476 -16.97 -13.37 -2.15
N PHE A 477 -17.50 -12.71 -3.18
CA PHE A 477 -17.59 -11.25 -3.22
C PHE A 477 -18.52 -10.67 -2.16
N ALA A 478 -19.71 -11.24 -2.02
CA ALA A 478 -20.69 -10.85 -1.03
C ALA A 478 -20.16 -11.01 0.41
N GLN A 479 -19.45 -12.10 0.69
CA GLN A 479 -18.88 -12.40 2.01
C GLN A 479 -17.81 -11.40 2.44
N ARG A 480 -17.04 -10.83 1.51
CA ARG A 480 -16.06 -9.78 1.82
C ARG A 480 -16.66 -8.39 1.93
N ASN A 481 -17.84 -8.16 1.35
CA ASN A 481 -18.50 -6.87 1.31
C ASN A 481 -19.76 -6.82 2.18
N LYS A 482 -19.69 -7.32 3.42
CA LYS A 482 -20.85 -7.42 4.33
C LYS A 482 -21.47 -6.07 4.69
N HIS A 483 -20.72 -4.98 4.58
CA HIS A 483 -21.17 -3.65 4.96
C HIS A 483 -21.94 -2.92 3.86
N VAL A 484 -22.06 -3.49 2.66
CA VAL A 484 -22.80 -2.87 1.56
C VAL A 484 -24.18 -3.50 1.44
N THR A 485 -25.15 -2.93 2.14
CA THR A 485 -26.57 -3.29 2.01
C THR A 485 -27.40 -2.03 1.83
N PHE A 486 -28.10 -1.93 0.71
CA PHE A 486 -29.04 -0.84 0.46
C PHE A 486 -30.43 -1.20 0.98
N ASN A 487 -31.26 -0.16 1.13
CA ASN A 487 -32.69 -0.37 1.02
C ASN A 487 -33.00 -1.08 -0.32
N LYS A 488 -33.83 -2.12 -0.25
CA LYS A 488 -34.17 -2.99 -1.39
C LYS A 488 -34.72 -2.20 -2.58
N GLU A 489 -35.53 -1.17 -2.35
CA GLU A 489 -36.10 -0.32 -3.41
C GLU A 489 -35.05 0.58 -4.06
N VAL A 490 -34.07 1.07 -3.28
CA VAL A 490 -32.93 1.81 -3.81
C VAL A 490 -32.09 0.90 -4.71
N ALA A 491 -31.77 -0.31 -4.24
CA ALA A 491 -31.05 -1.29 -5.06
C ALA A 491 -31.81 -1.56 -6.37
N LYS A 492 -33.12 -1.86 -6.32
CA LYS A 492 -33.96 -2.09 -7.52
C LYS A 492 -33.81 -0.97 -8.54
N LYS A 493 -33.87 0.28 -8.09
CA LYS A 493 -33.69 1.42 -8.99
C LYS A 493 -32.29 1.49 -9.56
N ILE A 494 -31.24 1.40 -8.75
CA ILE A 494 -29.86 1.39 -9.26
C ILE A 494 -29.70 0.31 -10.33
N LEU A 495 -30.19 -0.91 -10.05
CA LEU A 495 -30.11 -2.02 -11.00
C LEU A 495 -30.83 -1.69 -12.31
N ALA A 496 -32.03 -1.12 -12.25
CA ALA A 496 -32.74 -0.70 -13.44
C ALA A 496 -31.94 0.34 -14.25
N TYR A 497 -31.37 1.36 -13.61
CA TYR A 497 -30.54 2.38 -14.28
C TYR A 497 -29.27 1.79 -14.90
N VAL A 498 -28.58 0.89 -14.19
CA VAL A 498 -27.36 0.23 -14.68
C VAL A 498 -27.65 -0.66 -15.87
N ILE A 499 -28.72 -1.46 -15.83
CA ILE A 499 -29.06 -2.39 -16.92
C ILE A 499 -29.60 -1.66 -18.16
N THR A 500 -30.37 -0.58 -17.97
CA THR A 500 -30.96 0.17 -19.09
C THR A 500 -30.05 1.24 -19.68
N GLU A 501 -28.97 1.57 -18.97
CA GLU A 501 -28.15 2.74 -19.23
C GLU A 501 -28.99 4.03 -19.29
N GLN A 502 -30.10 4.08 -18.55
CA GLN A 502 -31.00 5.22 -18.57
C GLN A 502 -30.28 6.47 -18.06
N THR A 503 -30.41 7.55 -18.81
CA THR A 503 -29.93 8.86 -18.39
C THR A 503 -30.90 9.55 -17.45
N PHE A 504 -30.40 10.29 -16.46
CA PHE A 504 -31.20 11.16 -15.59
C PHE A 504 -30.65 12.60 -15.59
N PRO A 505 -31.53 13.62 -15.43
CA PRO A 505 -31.16 15.02 -15.60
C PRO A 505 -30.42 15.61 -14.39
N SER A 506 -30.62 15.07 -13.18
CA SER A 506 -29.96 15.55 -11.98
C SER A 506 -29.57 14.40 -11.07
N PHE A 507 -28.29 14.38 -10.68
CA PHE A 507 -27.75 13.43 -9.72
C PHE A 507 -27.99 13.85 -8.25
N THR A 508 -28.49 15.05 -8.01
CA THR A 508 -28.86 15.52 -6.67
C THR A 508 -30.30 15.17 -6.28
N ASN A 509 -31.09 14.64 -7.21
CA ASN A 509 -32.44 14.17 -6.91
C ASN A 509 -32.38 12.84 -6.15
N GLU A 510 -33.33 12.65 -5.23
CA GLU A 510 -33.51 11.39 -4.51
C GLU A 510 -33.90 10.28 -5.49
N ILE A 511 -33.33 9.09 -5.31
CA ILE A 511 -33.60 7.93 -6.15
C ILE A 511 -35.02 7.42 -5.91
N ILE A 512 -35.43 7.36 -4.64
CA ILE A 512 -36.80 7.14 -4.19
C ILE A 512 -37.18 8.26 -3.22
N PRO A 513 -38.46 8.62 -3.07
CA PRO A 513 -38.87 9.60 -2.07
C PRO A 513 -38.38 9.23 -0.67
N GLY A 514 -37.65 10.14 -0.02
CA GLY A 514 -37.01 9.93 1.28
C GLY A 514 -35.78 9.00 1.26
N GLY A 515 -35.27 8.67 0.08
CA GLY A 515 -34.09 7.82 -0.11
C GLY A 515 -32.82 8.62 -0.44
N PRO A 516 -31.67 7.93 -0.62
CA PRO A 516 -30.43 8.59 -1.02
C PRO A 516 -30.53 9.17 -2.43
N THR A 517 -29.78 10.23 -2.68
CA THR A 517 -29.58 10.78 -4.03
C THR A 517 -28.54 9.96 -4.79
N PHE A 518 -28.50 10.08 -6.12
CA PHE A 518 -27.41 9.48 -6.92
C PHE A 518 -26.05 9.99 -6.46
N LYS A 519 -25.96 11.27 -6.08
CA LYS A 519 -24.75 11.84 -5.51
C LYS A 519 -24.34 11.15 -4.22
N ALA A 520 -25.27 11.00 -3.28
CA ALA A 520 -25.00 10.33 -2.01
C ALA A 520 -24.56 8.87 -2.20
N LEU A 521 -25.10 8.18 -3.22
CA LEU A 521 -24.65 6.83 -3.56
C LEU A 521 -23.25 6.80 -4.19
N GLU A 522 -22.95 7.72 -5.10
CA GLU A 522 -21.60 7.84 -5.67
C GLU A 522 -20.59 8.19 -4.60
N ASP A 523 -20.95 9.13 -3.74
CA ASP A 523 -20.13 9.59 -2.63
C ASP A 523 -19.84 8.45 -1.64
N GLY A 524 -20.81 7.57 -1.39
CA GLY A 524 -20.62 6.33 -0.63
C GLY A 524 -19.89 5.21 -1.40
N GLY A 525 -19.44 5.46 -2.62
CA GLY A 525 -18.70 4.52 -3.46
C GLY A 525 -19.55 3.38 -4.03
N TYR A 526 -20.87 3.51 -4.01
CA TYR A 526 -21.79 2.42 -4.39
C TYR A 526 -22.07 2.37 -5.88
N ILE A 527 -22.10 3.53 -6.50
CA ILE A 527 -22.28 3.69 -7.94
C ILE A 527 -21.21 4.65 -8.45
N ARG A 528 -21.07 4.73 -9.76
CA ARG A 528 -20.28 5.77 -10.43
C ARG A 528 -21.20 6.50 -11.38
N LEU A 529 -21.15 7.83 -11.36
CA LEU A 529 -21.87 8.66 -12.31
C LEU A 529 -20.98 8.96 -13.51
N SER A 530 -21.58 9.09 -14.67
CA SER A 530 -20.88 9.51 -15.89
C SER A 530 -21.75 10.49 -16.65
N LYS A 531 -21.19 11.67 -16.92
CA LYS A 531 -21.87 12.72 -17.67
C LYS A 531 -21.85 12.37 -19.16
N HIS A 532 -22.99 12.45 -19.82
CA HIS A 532 -23.07 12.31 -21.26
C HIS A 532 -22.51 13.58 -21.92
N SER A 533 -21.60 13.45 -22.88
CA SER A 533 -20.83 14.57 -23.45
C SER A 533 -21.68 15.70 -24.06
N GLU A 534 -22.88 15.37 -24.54
CA GLU A 534 -23.72 16.26 -25.33
C GLU A 534 -24.93 16.84 -24.58
N LYS A 535 -25.26 16.31 -23.40
CA LYS A 535 -26.47 16.69 -22.64
C LYS A 535 -26.14 16.77 -21.16
N ASP A 536 -26.79 17.66 -20.42
CA ASP A 536 -26.68 17.71 -18.95
C ASP A 536 -27.46 16.53 -18.33
N GLN A 537 -26.99 15.34 -18.65
CA GLN A 537 -27.59 14.05 -18.39
C GLN A 537 -26.50 13.10 -17.90
N TRP A 538 -26.90 12.24 -16.98
CA TRP A 538 -25.99 11.37 -16.24
C TRP A 538 -26.44 9.93 -16.37
N THR A 539 -25.48 9.02 -16.52
CA THR A 539 -25.68 7.58 -16.38
C THR A 539 -25.06 7.12 -15.08
N CYS A 540 -25.43 5.93 -14.60
CA CYS A 540 -24.75 5.31 -13.47
C CYS A 540 -24.29 3.88 -13.78
N THR A 541 -23.17 3.49 -13.17
CA THR A 541 -22.64 2.11 -13.20
C THR A 541 -22.46 1.61 -11.78
N SER A 542 -22.60 0.31 -11.55
CA SER A 542 -22.42 -0.30 -10.22
C SER A 542 -21.96 -1.75 -10.33
N SER A 543 -21.43 -2.29 -9.23
CA SER A 543 -21.10 -3.70 -9.10
C SER A 543 -22.39 -4.52 -9.00
N LEU A 544 -22.70 -5.27 -10.06
CA LEU A 544 -23.90 -6.10 -10.09
C LEU A 544 -23.89 -7.19 -8.99
N PRO A 545 -22.77 -7.89 -8.67
CA PRO A 545 -22.71 -8.79 -7.52
C PRO A 545 -23.03 -8.12 -6.19
N MET A 546 -22.73 -6.83 -6.04
CA MET A 546 -23.05 -6.06 -4.84
C MET A 546 -24.54 -5.76 -4.74
N LEU A 547 -25.17 -5.39 -5.88
CA LEU A 547 -26.61 -5.19 -5.95
C LEU A 547 -27.37 -6.50 -5.73
N GLU A 548 -26.88 -7.62 -6.29
CA GLU A 548 -27.47 -8.96 -6.13
C GLU A 548 -27.68 -9.34 -4.67
N LYS A 549 -26.68 -9.09 -3.83
CA LYS A 549 -26.75 -9.40 -2.41
C LYS A 549 -27.90 -8.67 -1.69
N CYS A 550 -28.24 -7.46 -2.14
CA CYS A 550 -29.34 -6.69 -1.58
C CYS A 550 -30.71 -7.34 -1.81
N TYR A 551 -30.79 -8.32 -2.71
CA TYR A 551 -32.01 -9.06 -3.04
C TYR A 551 -32.08 -10.46 -2.42
N GLU A 552 -31.08 -10.90 -1.66
CA GLU A 552 -31.14 -12.18 -0.96
C GLU A 552 -32.38 -12.25 -0.05
N GLY A 553 -33.09 -13.38 -0.11
CA GLY A 553 -34.31 -13.64 0.68
C GLY A 553 -35.60 -13.01 0.16
N LEU A 554 -35.61 -12.42 -1.05
CA LEU A 554 -36.84 -12.02 -1.73
C LEU A 554 -37.34 -13.11 -2.68
N GLU A 555 -38.66 -13.21 -2.85
CA GLU A 555 -39.22 -14.06 -3.89
C GLU A 555 -38.83 -13.54 -5.28
N SER A 556 -38.14 -14.37 -6.05
CA SER A 556 -37.62 -14.02 -7.38
C SER A 556 -38.66 -13.41 -8.31
N LYS A 557 -39.91 -13.84 -8.18
CA LYS A 557 -41.05 -13.40 -9.00
C LYS A 557 -41.48 -11.95 -8.69
N SER A 558 -41.37 -11.51 -7.43
CA SER A 558 -41.72 -10.14 -7.02
C SER A 558 -40.70 -9.13 -7.54
N ILE A 559 -39.41 -9.39 -7.33
CA ILE A 559 -38.32 -8.53 -7.83
C ILE A 559 -38.42 -8.37 -9.33
N PHE A 560 -38.64 -9.48 -10.05
CA PHE A 560 -38.78 -9.47 -11.49
C PHE A 560 -39.91 -8.57 -11.96
N ASN A 561 -41.12 -8.74 -11.40
CA ASN A 561 -42.28 -7.95 -11.82
C ASN A 561 -42.09 -6.46 -11.54
N ASP A 562 -41.46 -6.11 -10.41
CA ASP A 562 -41.20 -4.72 -10.06
C ASP A 562 -40.13 -4.11 -10.96
N LEU A 563 -39.02 -4.81 -11.20
CA LEU A 563 -37.96 -4.35 -12.11
C LEU A 563 -38.52 -4.17 -13.52
N PHE A 564 -39.32 -5.14 -13.96
CA PHE A 564 -39.94 -5.15 -15.27
C PHE A 564 -40.99 -4.04 -15.44
N LYS A 565 -41.78 -3.78 -14.41
CA LYS A 565 -42.70 -2.64 -14.37
C LYS A 565 -41.93 -1.32 -14.51
N TYR A 566 -40.82 -1.15 -13.80
CA TYR A 566 -39.96 0.03 -13.92
C TYR A 566 -39.38 0.19 -15.33
N LEU A 567 -38.94 -0.90 -15.96
CA LEU A 567 -38.46 -0.88 -17.36
C LEU A 567 -39.54 -0.38 -18.32
N LEU A 568 -40.80 -0.78 -18.11
CA LEU A 568 -41.94 -0.38 -18.94
C LEU A 568 -42.41 1.05 -18.66
N GLU A 569 -42.31 1.51 -17.42
CA GLU A 569 -42.72 2.86 -16.99
C GLU A 569 -41.65 3.93 -17.27
N THR A 570 -40.43 3.50 -17.55
CA THR A 570 -39.34 4.38 -17.95
C THR A 570 -39.68 5.07 -19.28
N PRO A 571 -39.71 6.41 -19.34
CA PRO A 571 -40.10 7.12 -20.55
C PRO A 571 -39.19 6.72 -21.70
N LYS A 572 -39.81 6.32 -22.83
CA LYS A 572 -39.15 6.01 -24.11
C LYS A 572 -38.47 7.27 -24.64
N THR A 573 -37.31 7.60 -24.09
CA THR A 573 -36.50 8.66 -24.63
C THR A 573 -35.77 8.07 -25.84
N VAL A 574 -36.11 8.61 -27.01
CA VAL A 574 -35.60 8.33 -28.34
C VAL A 574 -36.37 7.23 -29.09
N ASP A 575 -36.73 7.53 -30.35
CA ASP A 575 -37.02 6.58 -31.43
C ASP A 575 -35.84 5.59 -31.54
N ARG A 576 -35.79 4.61 -30.65
CA ARG A 576 -34.83 3.52 -30.77
C ARG A 576 -35.39 2.57 -31.82
N ASP A 577 -34.52 2.19 -32.75
CA ASP A 577 -34.75 1.05 -33.64
C ASP A 577 -35.33 -0.13 -32.83
N PHE A 578 -36.44 -0.68 -33.32
CA PHE A 578 -37.16 -1.77 -32.67
C PHE A 578 -36.27 -3.00 -32.46
N GLU A 579 -35.30 -3.24 -33.35
CA GLU A 579 -34.34 -4.34 -33.21
C GLU A 579 -33.36 -4.09 -32.06
N VAL A 580 -32.90 -2.86 -31.91
CA VAL A 580 -32.03 -2.45 -30.79
C VAL A 580 -32.79 -2.50 -29.47
N PHE A 581 -34.05 -2.05 -29.47
CA PHE A 581 -34.93 -2.18 -28.31
C PHE A 581 -35.14 -3.65 -27.91
N ASN A 582 -35.48 -4.54 -28.85
CA ASN A 582 -35.68 -5.95 -28.57
C ASN A 582 -34.39 -6.64 -28.10
N SER A 583 -33.24 -6.28 -28.67
CA SER A 583 -31.94 -6.82 -28.27
C SER A 583 -31.57 -6.39 -26.84
N LEU A 584 -31.77 -5.11 -26.51
CA LEU A 584 -31.60 -4.61 -25.15
C LEU A 584 -32.62 -5.23 -24.20
N TYR A 585 -33.88 -5.33 -24.60
CA TYR A 585 -34.96 -5.92 -23.83
C TYR A 585 -34.67 -7.40 -23.50
N ASP A 586 -34.27 -8.20 -24.49
CA ASP A 586 -33.86 -9.59 -24.30
C ASP A 586 -32.58 -9.70 -23.46
N LEU A 587 -31.63 -8.76 -23.59
CA LEU A 587 -30.43 -8.68 -22.75
C LEU A 587 -30.78 -8.38 -21.29
N VAL A 588 -31.60 -7.35 -21.06
CA VAL A 588 -32.11 -6.93 -19.75
C VAL A 588 -32.87 -8.07 -19.09
N LEU A 589 -33.78 -8.71 -19.83
CA LEU A 589 -34.53 -9.89 -19.39
C LEU A 589 -33.60 -11.06 -19.05
N SER A 590 -32.64 -11.35 -19.92
CA SER A 590 -31.67 -12.43 -19.71
C SER A 590 -30.80 -12.16 -18.48
N GLN A 591 -30.38 -10.91 -18.27
CA GLN A 591 -29.65 -10.48 -17.08
C GLN A 591 -30.54 -10.59 -15.84
N CYS A 592 -31.79 -10.11 -15.87
CA CYS A 592 -32.76 -10.27 -14.77
C CYS A 592 -32.95 -11.75 -14.40
N TYR A 593 -33.08 -12.65 -15.37
CA TYR A 593 -33.19 -14.09 -15.11
C TYR A 593 -31.90 -14.70 -14.57
N SER A 594 -30.75 -14.24 -15.07
CA SER A 594 -29.43 -14.56 -14.52
C SER A 594 -29.36 -14.21 -13.04
N PHE A 595 -29.76 -12.98 -12.72
CA PHE A 595 -29.75 -12.41 -11.37
C PHE A 595 -30.62 -13.19 -10.40
N LEU A 596 -31.73 -13.73 -10.89
CA LEU A 596 -32.69 -14.49 -10.09
C LEU A 596 -32.37 -15.99 -10.01
N GLY A 597 -31.23 -16.42 -10.56
CA GLY A 597 -30.81 -17.83 -10.56
C GLY A 597 -31.73 -18.77 -11.34
N ARG A 598 -32.53 -18.24 -12.28
CA ARG A 598 -33.46 -19.04 -13.08
C ARG A 598 -32.76 -19.59 -14.31
N LYS A 599 -32.94 -20.90 -14.54
CA LYS A 599 -32.33 -21.63 -15.67
C LYS A 599 -32.99 -21.29 -17.01
N GLU A 600 -34.31 -21.09 -17.03
CA GLU A 600 -35.09 -20.88 -18.24
C GLU A 600 -36.15 -19.80 -18.04
N MET A 601 -36.47 -19.11 -19.14
CA MET A 601 -37.54 -18.14 -19.24
C MET A 601 -38.68 -18.77 -20.04
N THR A 602 -39.88 -18.82 -19.48
CA THR A 602 -41.02 -19.31 -20.24
C THR A 602 -41.35 -18.33 -21.37
N VAL A 603 -41.93 -18.84 -22.46
CA VAL A 603 -42.42 -18.00 -23.57
C VAL A 603 -43.36 -16.91 -23.06
N PHE A 604 -44.25 -17.24 -22.12
CA PHE A 604 -45.15 -16.29 -21.50
C PHE A 604 -44.41 -15.17 -20.74
N GLU A 605 -43.36 -15.51 -19.98
CA GLU A 605 -42.56 -14.52 -19.27
C GLU A 605 -41.76 -13.63 -20.22
N ARG A 606 -41.30 -14.15 -21.37
CA ARG A 606 -40.59 -13.38 -22.41
C ARG A 606 -41.47 -12.28 -23.00
N PHE A 607 -42.75 -12.57 -23.21
CA PHE A 607 -43.73 -11.63 -23.78
C PHE A 607 -44.57 -10.88 -22.75
N LYS A 608 -44.31 -11.07 -21.45
CA LYS A 608 -45.08 -10.42 -20.39
C LYS A 608 -44.94 -8.91 -20.51
N GLY A 609 -46.06 -8.16 -20.55
CA GLY A 609 -46.08 -6.69 -20.63
C GLY A 609 -45.74 -6.10 -22.01
N VAL A 610 -45.45 -6.92 -23.02
CA VAL A 610 -45.50 -6.49 -24.42
C VAL A 610 -46.98 -6.23 -24.77
N LYS A 611 -47.35 -4.96 -24.89
CA LYS A 611 -48.63 -4.61 -25.52
C LYS A 611 -48.44 -4.72 -27.02
N ILE A 612 -49.11 -5.69 -27.64
CA ILE A 612 -49.33 -5.66 -29.09
C ILE A 612 -50.18 -4.42 -29.35
N VAL A 613 -49.54 -3.36 -29.82
CA VAL A 613 -50.26 -2.24 -30.40
C VAL A 613 -50.72 -2.75 -31.75
N ASN A 614 -52.00 -3.11 -31.86
CA ASN A 614 -52.58 -3.37 -33.17
C ASN A 614 -52.44 -2.06 -33.96
N GLY A 615 -51.46 -2.01 -34.87
CA GLY A 615 -51.32 -0.91 -35.80
C GLY A 615 -52.54 -0.89 -36.71
N ASN A 616 -53.17 0.29 -36.82
CA ASN A 616 -53.97 0.63 -37.99
C ASN A 616 -53.05 0.96 -39.15
#